data_AF-A0A7Y1Y2L5-F1
#
_entry.id   AF-A0A7Y1Y2L5-F1
#
_cell.length_a   1.000
_cell.length_b   1.000
_cell.length_c   1.000
_cell.angle_alpha   90.00
_cell.angle_beta   90.00
_cell.angle_gamma   90.00
#
_symmetry.space_group_name_H-M   'P 1'
#
loop_
_entity.id
_entity.type
_entity.pdbx_description
1 polymer ?
#
loop_
_entity_poly.entity_id
_entity_poly.type
_entity_poly.pdbx_seq_one_letter_code
_entity_poly.pdbx_strand_id
1 'polypeptide(L)'
;MKKRAMIVPAGLCALGVLLLSAAVAQRTDEDQPPGWLRFLPVGESPPVRQEVRDGVRYLLPPPPGSVPPRMVSVGSEEGRQASAPVQLKLRTLSARVLATPGAVPIREVVDGGSGDSRRWHELRMPNRGAVLAVLWRDPQARSWTRARSLVLADDLEAFPGGTIRFTNVSPFPAGITFGDEKLVLAAGKVAMQGEANTGLPETRLAIEVADANGNSRKIYDSAIVQRRNQRTSVIIFRADGARPRNPAKVHIATEQAVVPKPPR
;
A
#
# COMPACT_ATOMS: atom_id res chain seq x y z
N MET A 1 -72.69 33.42 -40.52
CA MET A 1 -72.22 32.10 -41.00
C MET A 1 -71.63 32.29 -42.41
N LYS A 2 -70.32 32.49 -42.52
CA LYS A 2 -69.56 32.77 -43.77
C LYS A 2 -68.43 31.73 -43.85
N LYS A 3 -68.45 30.82 -44.83
CA LYS A 3 -67.83 30.84 -46.18
C LYS A 3 -66.30 30.57 -46.20
N ARG A 4 -65.99 29.35 -46.68
CA ARG A 4 -65.05 28.90 -47.75
C ARG A 4 -63.61 29.47 -47.88
N ALA A 5 -62.77 28.56 -48.40
CA ALA A 5 -61.61 28.72 -49.29
C ALA A 5 -60.25 29.01 -48.61
N MET A 6 -59.06 28.70 -49.15
CA MET A 6 -58.49 27.81 -50.19
C MET A 6 -56.98 28.18 -50.22
N ILE A 7 -56.06 27.20 -50.19
CA ILE A 7 -54.68 27.06 -50.77
C ILE A 7 -53.79 28.35 -50.87
N VAL A 8 -52.47 28.43 -50.53
CA VAL A 8 -51.21 27.92 -51.17
C VAL A 8 -49.96 28.50 -50.39
N PRO A 9 -48.67 28.29 -50.75
CA PRO A 9 -47.71 27.24 -50.36
C PRO A 9 -46.39 27.70 -49.66
N ALA A 10 -45.49 26.72 -49.45
CA ALA A 10 -44.03 26.75 -49.61
C ALA A 10 -43.14 27.52 -48.59
N GLY A 11 -42.18 26.79 -48.04
CA GLY A 11 -41.02 27.35 -47.33
C GLY A 11 -40.03 26.25 -46.93
N LEU A 12 -38.93 26.14 -47.68
CA LEU A 12 -37.75 25.33 -47.38
C LEU A 12 -37.25 25.58 -45.94
N CYS A 13 -37.00 24.51 -45.17
CA CYS A 13 -36.10 24.57 -44.02
C CYS A 13 -34.99 23.53 -44.19
N ALA A 14 -33.80 24.02 -44.54
CA ALA A 14 -32.57 23.26 -44.55
C ALA A 14 -32.19 22.86 -43.12
N LEU A 15 -32.16 21.56 -42.82
CA LEU A 15 -31.68 21.01 -41.56
C LEU A 15 -30.15 20.84 -41.65
N GLY A 16 -29.40 21.81 -41.14
CA GLY A 16 -27.97 21.69 -40.91
C GLY A 16 -27.70 20.80 -39.69
N VAL A 17 -27.23 19.58 -39.91
CA VAL A 17 -26.74 18.69 -38.86
C VAL A 17 -25.32 19.13 -38.48
N LEU A 18 -25.19 19.90 -37.41
CA LEU A 18 -23.90 20.17 -36.76
C LEU A 18 -23.49 18.92 -35.96
N LEU A 19 -22.59 18.12 -36.55
CA LEU A 19 -21.83 17.10 -35.84
C LEU A 19 -20.82 17.80 -34.91
N LEU A 20 -21.18 17.97 -33.63
CA LEU A 20 -20.23 18.29 -32.58
C LEU A 20 -19.35 17.05 -32.33
N SER A 21 -18.18 17.02 -32.97
CA SER A 21 -17.10 16.11 -32.59
C SER A 21 -16.57 16.53 -31.23
N ALA A 22 -17.08 15.91 -30.16
CA ALA A 22 -16.49 15.99 -28.84
C ALA A 22 -15.13 15.28 -28.89
N ALA A 23 -14.05 16.05 -29.03
CA ALA A 23 -12.70 15.55 -28.80
C ALA A 23 -12.56 15.22 -27.31
N VAL A 24 -12.80 13.94 -26.97
CA VAL A 24 -12.39 13.38 -25.68
C VAL A 24 -10.87 13.31 -25.73
N ALA A 25 -10.21 14.32 -25.17
CA ALA A 25 -8.77 14.27 -24.92
C ALA A 25 -8.50 13.12 -23.95
N GLN A 26 -8.09 11.97 -24.48
CA GLN A 26 -7.44 10.94 -23.69
C GLN A 26 -6.13 11.52 -23.20
N ARG A 27 -6.07 11.93 -21.93
CA ARG A 27 -4.80 12.20 -21.27
C ARG A 27 -4.03 10.89 -21.21
N THR A 28 -2.98 10.78 -22.04
CA THR A 28 -1.95 9.77 -21.90
C THR A 28 -1.38 9.84 -20.49
N ASP A 29 -1.21 8.69 -19.84
CA ASP A 29 -0.66 8.59 -18.47
C ASP A 29 0.78 9.16 -18.35
N GLU A 30 1.41 9.52 -19.47
CA GLU A 30 2.80 9.98 -19.56
C GLU A 30 3.06 11.42 -19.05
N ASP A 31 2.04 12.26 -18.88
CA ASP A 31 2.20 13.68 -18.50
C ASP A 31 1.87 14.00 -17.03
N GLN A 32 1.66 12.97 -16.19
CA GLN A 32 1.31 13.20 -14.78
C GLN A 32 2.56 13.36 -13.91
N PRO A 33 2.58 14.36 -13.01
CA PRO A 33 3.75 14.59 -12.16
C PRO A 33 4.01 13.38 -11.25
N PRO A 34 5.28 13.05 -11.00
CA PRO A 34 5.63 11.92 -10.14
C PRO A 34 5.10 12.12 -8.72
N GLY A 35 4.58 11.04 -8.14
CA GLY A 35 4.13 10.97 -6.75
C GLY A 35 5.21 10.45 -5.82
N TRP A 36 4.97 10.59 -4.51
CA TRP A 36 5.85 10.00 -3.49
C TRP A 36 5.44 8.55 -3.22
N LEU A 37 6.41 7.65 -3.21
CA LEU A 37 6.26 6.25 -2.86
C LEU A 37 7.17 5.90 -1.70
N ARG A 38 6.67 5.12 -0.74
CA ARG A 38 7.47 4.44 0.28
C ARG A 38 6.95 3.03 0.51
N PHE A 39 7.79 2.20 1.11
CA PHE A 39 7.52 0.78 1.30
C PHE A 39 7.44 0.44 2.78
N LEU A 40 6.59 -0.53 3.11
CA LEU A 40 6.54 -1.19 4.41
C LEU A 40 6.46 -2.71 4.22
N PRO A 41 7.61 -3.40 4.15
CA PRO A 41 7.62 -4.86 4.15
C PRO A 41 7.18 -5.40 5.52
N VAL A 42 6.12 -6.21 5.56
CA VAL A 42 5.63 -6.87 6.78
C VAL A 42 5.76 -8.39 6.67
N GLY A 43 6.10 -9.01 7.79
CA GLY A 43 6.45 -10.43 7.88
C GLY A 43 7.43 -10.68 9.02
N GLU A 44 7.78 -11.93 9.25
CA GLU A 44 8.70 -12.36 10.30
C GLU A 44 10.09 -12.67 9.74
N SER A 45 11.14 -12.28 10.46
CA SER A 45 12.49 -12.69 10.05
C SER A 45 12.63 -14.22 10.14
N PRO A 46 13.36 -14.86 9.20
CA PRO A 46 13.76 -16.24 9.36
C PRO A 46 14.65 -16.41 10.60
N PRO A 47 14.71 -17.61 11.19
CA PRO A 47 15.60 -17.86 12.32
C PRO A 47 17.06 -17.60 11.92
N VAL A 48 17.81 -17.03 12.85
CA VAL A 48 19.26 -16.89 12.73
C VAL A 48 19.88 -18.28 12.67
N ARG A 49 20.75 -18.51 11.68
CA ARG A 49 21.48 -19.77 11.51
C ARG A 49 22.95 -19.50 11.73
N GLN A 50 23.60 -20.34 12.52
CA GLN A 50 25.02 -20.27 12.80
C GLN A 50 25.67 -21.61 12.50
N GLU A 51 26.91 -21.57 12.08
CA GLU A 51 27.74 -22.75 11.87
C GLU A 51 29.06 -22.55 12.63
N VAL A 52 29.56 -23.60 13.27
CA VAL A 52 30.88 -23.59 13.90
C VAL A 52 31.86 -24.21 12.92
N ARG A 53 32.83 -23.43 12.46
CA ARG A 53 33.94 -23.91 11.62
C ARG A 53 35.23 -23.59 12.36
N ASP A 54 36.06 -24.61 12.59
CA ASP A 54 37.35 -24.48 13.28
C ASP A 54 37.26 -23.77 14.65
N GLY A 55 36.20 -24.04 15.41
CA GLY A 55 35.94 -23.41 16.71
C GLY A 55 35.39 -21.98 16.65
N VAL A 56 35.20 -21.40 15.46
CA VAL A 56 34.67 -20.04 15.26
C VAL A 56 33.20 -20.10 14.81
N ARG A 57 32.34 -19.25 15.40
CA ARG A 57 30.93 -19.13 15.03
C ARG A 57 30.75 -18.20 13.84
N TYR A 58 30.23 -18.70 12.73
CA TYR A 58 29.88 -17.94 11.54
C TYR A 58 28.37 -17.76 11.44
N LEU A 59 27.93 -16.53 11.15
CA LEU A 59 26.53 -16.24 10.84
C LEU A 59 26.25 -16.61 9.39
N LEU A 60 25.31 -17.53 9.18
CA LEU A 60 24.87 -17.89 7.83
C LEU A 60 23.88 -16.86 7.29
N PRO A 61 23.93 -16.55 5.98
CA PRO A 61 22.95 -15.68 5.36
C PRO A 61 21.53 -16.26 5.48
N PRO A 62 20.49 -15.40 5.45
CA PRO A 62 19.11 -15.84 5.33
C PRO A 62 18.93 -16.75 4.10
N PRO A 63 18.06 -17.77 4.16
CA PRO A 63 17.70 -18.54 2.97
C PRO A 63 17.21 -17.62 1.84
N PRO A 64 17.50 -17.94 0.56
CA PRO A 64 16.97 -17.17 -0.57
C PRO A 64 15.46 -16.99 -0.50
N GLY A 65 14.99 -15.77 -0.76
CA GLY A 65 13.56 -15.41 -0.71
C GLY A 65 12.91 -15.40 0.68
N SER A 66 13.67 -15.65 1.77
CA SER A 66 13.15 -15.59 3.15
C SER A 66 13.07 -14.17 3.73
N VAL A 67 13.74 -13.22 3.09
CA VAL A 67 13.70 -11.77 3.39
C VAL A 67 13.46 -10.99 2.09
N PRO A 68 12.91 -9.77 2.14
CA PRO A 68 12.83 -8.92 0.95
C PRO A 68 14.24 -8.57 0.44
N PRO A 69 14.39 -8.18 -0.83
CA PRO A 69 15.62 -7.59 -1.34
C PRO A 69 16.09 -6.46 -0.43
N ARG A 70 17.39 -6.38 -0.13
CA ARG A 70 17.91 -5.36 0.78
C ARG A 70 17.78 -3.96 0.22
N MET A 71 18.00 -3.83 -1.09
CA MET A 71 17.93 -2.58 -1.83
C MET A 71 17.06 -2.78 -3.07
N VAL A 72 16.18 -1.82 -3.34
CA VAL A 72 15.37 -1.79 -4.56
C VAL A 72 15.48 -0.44 -5.24
N SER A 73 15.42 -0.43 -6.57
CA SER A 73 15.24 0.77 -7.36
C SER A 73 13.81 0.82 -7.91
N VAL A 74 13.32 2.05 -8.06
CA VAL A 74 12.07 2.35 -8.75
C VAL A 74 12.45 2.86 -10.14
N GLY A 75 11.97 2.21 -11.19
CA GLY A 75 12.35 2.54 -12.57
C GLY A 75 11.16 2.65 -13.49
N SER A 76 11.41 3.10 -14.72
CA SER A 76 10.50 2.93 -15.86
C SER A 76 10.83 1.60 -16.59
N GLU A 77 9.96 1.19 -17.53
CA GLU A 77 10.18 -0.02 -18.33
C GLU A 77 11.51 0.01 -19.12
N GLU A 78 11.99 1.19 -19.50
CA GLU A 78 13.23 1.43 -20.25
C GLU A 78 14.53 1.23 -19.46
N GLY A 79 14.44 0.73 -18.22
CA GLY A 79 15.61 0.44 -17.39
C GLY A 79 16.34 1.68 -16.86
N ARG A 80 15.86 2.89 -17.16
CA ARG A 80 16.29 4.12 -16.51
C ARG A 80 15.80 4.12 -15.07
N GLN A 81 16.76 4.25 -14.16
CA GLN A 81 16.49 4.41 -12.75
C GLN A 81 15.83 5.79 -12.53
N ALA A 82 14.57 5.80 -12.10
CA ALA A 82 13.82 7.03 -11.86
C ALA A 82 14.22 7.69 -10.53
N SER A 83 14.77 6.92 -9.59
CA SER A 83 15.16 7.40 -8.26
C SER A 83 16.32 6.62 -7.66
N ALA A 84 17.04 7.22 -6.71
CA ALA A 84 18.06 6.53 -5.91
C ALA A 84 17.51 5.22 -5.29
N PRO A 85 18.36 4.18 -5.13
CA PRO A 85 17.95 2.94 -4.49
C PRO A 85 17.45 3.15 -3.06
N VAL A 86 16.48 2.36 -2.65
CA VAL A 86 15.84 2.41 -1.33
C VAL A 86 16.10 1.12 -0.59
N GLN A 87 16.45 1.24 0.69
CA GLN A 87 16.59 0.09 1.57
C GLN A 87 15.22 -0.44 2.00
N LEU A 88 15.02 -1.75 1.87
CA LEU A 88 13.88 -2.43 2.46
C LEU A 88 14.30 -3.17 3.73
N LYS A 89 13.54 -2.96 4.80
CA LYS A 89 13.70 -3.65 6.07
C LYS A 89 12.34 -4.05 6.61
N LEU A 90 12.23 -5.28 7.11
CA LEU A 90 10.99 -5.79 7.69
C LEU A 90 10.51 -4.88 8.83
N ARG A 91 9.24 -4.49 8.78
CA ARG A 91 8.53 -3.67 9.78
C ARG A 91 9.19 -2.31 10.00
N THR A 92 9.78 -1.76 8.94
CA THR A 92 10.36 -0.42 8.93
C THR A 92 9.91 0.28 7.66
N LEU A 93 9.40 1.51 7.81
CA LEU A 93 9.08 2.37 6.68
C LEU A 93 10.37 2.75 5.96
N SER A 94 10.37 2.62 4.63
CA SER A 94 11.50 3.06 3.83
C SER A 94 11.58 4.58 3.71
N ALA A 95 12.70 5.08 3.18
CA ALA A 95 12.76 6.42 2.63
C ALA A 95 11.75 6.58 1.47
N ARG A 96 11.36 7.83 1.20
CA ARG A 96 10.48 8.17 0.09
C ARG A 96 11.28 8.23 -1.21
N VAL A 97 10.64 7.81 -2.30
CA VAL A 97 11.14 7.90 -3.67
C VAL A 97 10.06 8.39 -4.61
N LEU A 98 10.48 8.91 -5.75
CA LEU A 98 9.56 9.33 -6.80
C LEU A 98 9.15 8.13 -7.65
N ALA A 99 7.89 8.11 -8.03
CA ALA A 99 7.36 7.16 -9.00
C ALA A 99 6.30 7.84 -9.86
N THR A 100 6.36 7.60 -11.16
CA THR A 100 5.32 8.04 -12.10
C THR A 100 4.05 7.19 -11.89
N PRO A 101 2.85 7.74 -12.08
CA PRO A 101 1.61 6.95 -12.12
C PRO A 101 1.65 5.79 -13.13
N GLY A 102 0.81 4.79 -12.91
CA GLY A 102 0.72 3.62 -13.79
C GLY A 102 1.48 2.39 -13.27
N ALA A 103 1.95 1.53 -14.18
CA ALA A 103 2.71 0.33 -13.84
C ALA A 103 4.16 0.70 -13.51
N VAL A 104 4.56 0.44 -12.27
CA VAL A 104 5.87 0.83 -11.74
C VAL A 104 6.68 -0.43 -11.43
N PRO A 105 7.68 -0.77 -12.26
CA PRO A 105 8.56 -1.89 -11.98
C PRO A 105 9.48 -1.56 -10.80
N ILE A 106 9.49 -2.45 -9.81
CA ILE A 106 10.42 -2.45 -8.69
C ILE A 106 11.51 -3.47 -9.00
N ARG A 107 12.76 -3.01 -9.00
CA ARG A 107 13.91 -3.83 -9.34
C ARG A 107 14.78 -4.07 -8.11
N GLU A 108 15.18 -5.30 -7.88
CA GLU A 108 16.22 -5.63 -6.91
C GLU A 108 17.57 -5.13 -7.41
N VAL A 109 18.32 -4.45 -6.55
CA VAL A 109 19.69 -4.01 -6.85
C VAL A 109 20.64 -5.08 -6.33
N VAL A 110 21.29 -5.81 -7.24
CA VAL A 110 22.27 -6.85 -6.92
C VAL A 110 23.66 -6.22 -6.88
N ASP A 111 24.46 -6.57 -5.87
CA ASP A 111 25.88 -6.25 -5.63
C ASP A 111 26.50 -4.96 -6.24
N GLY A 112 26.91 -4.05 -5.33
CA GLY A 112 27.93 -3.03 -5.60
C GLY A 112 27.54 -1.83 -6.46
N GLY A 113 26.28 -1.72 -6.89
CA GLY A 113 25.85 -0.62 -7.77
C GLY A 113 26.34 -0.78 -9.21
N SER A 114 26.73 -2.00 -9.61
CA SER A 114 27.24 -2.36 -10.94
C SER A 114 26.20 -2.28 -12.07
N GLY A 115 25.02 -1.70 -11.83
CA GLY A 115 23.98 -1.51 -12.83
C GLY A 115 23.07 -2.73 -13.06
N ASP A 116 23.47 -3.92 -12.58
CA ASP A 116 22.64 -5.12 -12.69
C ASP A 116 21.45 -5.04 -11.72
N SER A 117 20.28 -4.76 -12.29
CA SER A 117 19.01 -4.73 -11.58
C SER A 117 17.99 -5.67 -12.21
N ARG A 118 17.45 -6.58 -11.40
CA ARG A 118 16.44 -7.55 -11.86
C ARG A 118 15.06 -7.09 -11.43
N ARG A 119 14.08 -7.14 -12.34
CA ARG A 119 12.67 -6.92 -11.98
C ARG A 119 12.26 -7.90 -10.90
N TRP A 120 11.80 -7.37 -9.78
CA TRP A 120 11.43 -8.13 -8.58
C TRP A 120 9.92 -8.08 -8.34
N HIS A 121 9.32 -6.90 -8.49
CA HIS A 121 7.90 -6.68 -8.25
C HIS A 121 7.34 -5.61 -9.19
N GLU A 122 6.02 -5.48 -9.25
CA GLU A 122 5.35 -4.38 -9.94
C GLU A 122 4.27 -3.79 -9.03
N LEU A 123 4.23 -2.47 -8.97
CA LEU A 123 3.16 -1.72 -8.30
C LEU A 123 2.30 -0.99 -9.33
N ARG A 124 1.03 -0.80 -9.01
CA ARG A 124 0.17 0.13 -9.75
C ARG A 124 0.05 1.43 -8.95
N MET A 125 0.75 2.46 -9.39
CA MET A 125 0.70 3.78 -8.77
C MET A 125 -0.55 4.53 -9.23
N PRO A 126 -1.30 5.15 -8.31
CA PRO A 126 -2.42 6.02 -8.65
C PRO A 126 -1.93 7.35 -9.26
N ASN A 127 -2.86 8.06 -9.89
CA ASN A 127 -2.63 9.28 -10.67
C ASN A 127 -2.22 10.52 -9.86
N ARG A 128 -2.23 10.44 -8.51
CA ARG A 128 -1.82 11.54 -7.64
C ARG A 128 -1.51 11.07 -6.23
N GLY A 129 -0.72 11.89 -5.54
CA GLY A 129 -0.56 11.81 -4.08
C GLY A 129 0.68 11.05 -3.63
N ALA A 130 0.82 10.98 -2.31
CA ALA A 130 1.82 10.12 -1.67
C ALA A 130 1.21 8.75 -1.42
N VAL A 131 2.03 7.71 -1.47
CA VAL A 131 1.60 6.31 -1.43
C VAL A 131 2.50 5.49 -0.52
N LEU A 132 1.87 4.60 0.23
CA LEU A 132 2.51 3.53 0.98
C LEU A 132 2.22 2.19 0.29
N ALA A 133 3.27 1.51 -0.16
CA ALA A 133 3.19 0.12 -0.58
C ALA A 133 3.49 -0.80 0.62
N VAL A 134 2.45 -1.45 1.15
CA VAL A 134 2.62 -2.52 2.14
C VAL A 134 2.97 -3.78 1.38
N LEU A 135 4.12 -4.39 1.67
CA LEU A 135 4.61 -5.59 0.98
C LEU A 135 4.61 -6.78 1.94
N TRP A 136 4.27 -7.98 1.46
CA TRP A 136 4.39 -9.21 2.25
C TRP A 136 4.75 -10.40 1.37
N ARG A 137 5.19 -11.50 1.99
CA ARG A 137 5.47 -12.75 1.27
C ARG A 137 4.20 -13.29 0.62
N ASP A 138 4.39 -13.95 -0.52
CA ASP A 138 3.31 -14.76 -1.06
C ASP A 138 2.91 -15.84 -0.05
N PRO A 139 1.62 -15.95 0.31
CA PRO A 139 1.18 -16.91 1.32
C PRO A 139 1.28 -18.37 0.86
N GLN A 140 1.31 -18.64 -0.45
CA GLN A 140 1.44 -19.99 -1.01
C GLN A 140 2.92 -20.37 -1.16
N ALA A 141 3.72 -19.54 -1.84
CA ALA A 141 5.15 -19.78 -2.05
C ALA A 141 6.01 -19.50 -0.80
N ARG A 142 5.45 -18.83 0.21
CA ARG A 142 6.14 -18.41 1.45
C ARG A 142 7.45 -17.68 1.18
N SER A 143 7.47 -16.88 0.12
CA SER A 143 8.68 -16.27 -0.44
C SER A 143 8.46 -14.81 -0.81
N TRP A 144 9.51 -14.02 -0.65
CA TRP A 144 9.58 -12.64 -1.14
C TRP A 144 9.87 -12.56 -2.64
N THR A 145 10.27 -13.66 -3.29
CA THR A 145 10.47 -13.70 -4.76
C THR A 145 9.18 -13.47 -5.55
N ARG A 146 8.03 -13.73 -4.94
CA ARG A 146 6.69 -13.47 -5.49
C ARG A 146 5.89 -12.57 -4.55
N ALA A 147 6.52 -11.53 -4.02
CA ALA A 147 5.90 -10.67 -3.02
C ALA A 147 4.50 -10.19 -3.46
N ARG A 148 3.64 -9.99 -2.46
CA ARG A 148 2.33 -9.35 -2.63
C ARG A 148 2.41 -7.92 -2.12
N SER A 149 1.54 -7.08 -2.64
CA SER A 149 1.50 -5.67 -2.29
C SER A 149 0.08 -5.14 -2.17
N LEU A 150 -0.10 -4.18 -1.28
CA LEU A 150 -1.28 -3.33 -1.19
C LEU A 150 -0.82 -1.87 -1.21
N VAL A 151 -1.37 -1.11 -2.15
CA VAL A 151 -1.07 0.30 -2.37
C VAL A 151 -2.09 1.13 -1.61
N LEU A 152 -1.63 1.99 -0.70
CA LEU A 152 -2.46 2.84 0.14
C LEU A 152 -2.13 4.31 -0.13
N ALA A 153 -3.16 5.15 -0.27
CA ALA A 153 -2.97 6.60 -0.26
C ALA A 153 -2.40 7.04 1.09
N ASP A 154 -1.41 7.91 1.08
CA ASP A 154 -0.55 8.19 2.21
C ASP A 154 -0.19 9.68 2.36
N ASP A 155 -0.84 10.53 1.57
CA ASP A 155 -0.86 11.98 1.78
C ASP A 155 -1.72 12.35 3.00
N LEU A 156 -1.72 13.63 3.36
CA LEU A 156 -2.47 14.13 4.51
C LEU A 156 -3.97 14.26 4.24
N GLU A 157 -4.40 14.23 2.98
CA GLU A 157 -5.82 14.26 2.63
C GLU A 157 -6.45 12.89 2.92
N ALA A 158 -5.80 11.82 2.45
CA ALA A 158 -6.26 10.45 2.64
C ALA A 158 -5.91 9.87 4.02
N PHE A 159 -4.82 10.34 4.65
CA PHE A 159 -4.38 9.85 5.95
C PHE A 159 -3.87 11.00 6.85
N PRO A 160 -4.80 11.82 7.37
CA PRO A 160 -4.49 13.00 8.18
C PRO A 160 -3.99 12.63 9.58
N GLY A 161 -3.41 13.61 10.27
CA GLY A 161 -3.11 13.50 11.69
C GLY A 161 -4.38 13.28 12.53
N GLY A 162 -4.25 12.67 13.70
CA GLY A 162 -5.36 12.31 14.58
C GLY A 162 -6.03 10.98 14.24
N THR A 163 -5.65 10.34 13.13
CA THR A 163 -6.30 9.11 12.65
C THR A 163 -5.45 7.85 12.82
N ILE A 164 -6.13 6.71 12.90
CA ILE A 164 -5.57 5.36 12.92
C ILE A 164 -6.09 4.61 11.70
N ARG A 165 -5.18 4.05 10.90
CA ARG A 165 -5.50 3.21 9.74
C ARG A 165 -5.24 1.75 10.07
N PHE A 166 -6.29 0.95 10.08
CA PHE A 166 -6.22 -0.50 10.15
C PHE A 166 -6.12 -1.08 8.75
N THR A 167 -5.16 -1.98 8.53
CA THR A 167 -4.97 -2.65 7.24
C THR A 167 -4.78 -4.13 7.47
N ASN A 168 -5.62 -4.96 6.85
CA ASN A 168 -5.48 -6.41 6.94
C ASN A 168 -4.86 -6.96 5.65
N VAL A 169 -3.57 -7.33 5.71
CA VAL A 169 -2.87 -8.05 4.63
C VAL A 169 -2.70 -9.54 4.96
N SER A 170 -3.28 -10.00 6.06
CA SER A 170 -3.36 -11.42 6.38
C SER A 170 -4.49 -12.09 5.59
N PRO A 171 -4.45 -13.43 5.41
CA PRO A 171 -5.54 -14.16 4.75
C PRO A 171 -6.75 -14.37 5.67
N PHE A 172 -6.71 -13.92 6.93
CA PHE A 172 -7.73 -14.19 7.94
C PHE A 172 -8.58 -12.94 8.17
N PRO A 173 -9.93 -13.05 8.26
CA PRO A 173 -10.74 -11.95 8.77
C PRO A 173 -10.30 -11.56 10.18
N ALA A 174 -10.21 -10.26 10.43
CA ALA A 174 -9.79 -9.73 11.73
C ALA A 174 -10.96 -9.01 12.41
N GLY A 175 -11.30 -9.44 13.63
CA GLY A 175 -12.14 -8.66 14.53
C GLY A 175 -11.30 -7.59 15.22
N ILE A 176 -11.74 -6.33 15.15
CA ILE A 176 -11.09 -5.20 15.79
C ILE A 176 -12.09 -4.60 16.78
N THR A 177 -11.69 -4.51 18.04
CA THR A 177 -12.39 -3.73 19.07
C THR A 177 -11.56 -2.49 19.36
N PHE A 178 -12.14 -1.31 19.18
CA PHE A 178 -11.50 -0.02 19.36
C PHE A 178 -12.37 0.88 20.24
N GLY A 179 -12.01 1.02 21.51
CA GLY A 179 -12.92 1.56 22.52
C GLY A 179 -14.19 0.70 22.61
N ASP A 180 -15.34 1.33 22.40
CA ASP A 180 -16.65 0.66 22.38
C ASP A 180 -17.04 0.17 20.97
N GLU A 181 -16.28 0.55 19.94
CA GLU A 181 -16.55 0.16 18.57
C GLU A 181 -16.00 -1.22 18.25
N LYS A 182 -16.75 -1.96 17.42
CA LYS A 182 -16.34 -3.25 16.88
C LYS A 182 -16.50 -3.25 15.37
N LEU A 183 -15.49 -3.73 14.67
CA LEU A 183 -15.54 -3.90 13.23
C LEU A 183 -14.83 -5.19 12.82
N VAL A 184 -15.28 -5.78 11.71
CA VAL A 184 -14.61 -6.93 11.08
C VAL A 184 -13.94 -6.45 9.82
N LEU A 185 -12.63 -6.67 9.73
CA LEU A 185 -11.80 -6.30 8.59
C LEU A 185 -11.42 -7.55 7.81
N ALA A 186 -12.05 -7.75 6.64
CA ALA A 186 -11.72 -8.83 5.72
C ALA A 186 -10.29 -8.70 5.15
N ALA A 187 -9.76 -9.78 4.59
CA ALA A 187 -8.45 -9.79 3.94
C ALA A 187 -8.39 -8.75 2.79
N GLY A 188 -7.29 -8.01 2.72
CA GLY A 188 -7.07 -6.94 1.76
C GLY A 188 -7.87 -5.66 2.01
N LYS A 189 -8.61 -5.58 3.13
CA LYS A 189 -9.41 -4.39 3.47
C LYS A 189 -8.68 -3.44 4.40
N VAL A 190 -9.12 -2.20 4.35
CA VAL A 190 -8.60 -1.06 5.12
C VAL A 190 -9.77 -0.38 5.81
N ALA A 191 -9.58 0.03 7.05
CA ALA A 191 -10.52 0.87 7.79
C ALA A 191 -9.75 2.02 8.47
N MET A 192 -10.41 3.15 8.63
CA MET A 192 -9.85 4.31 9.31
C MET A 192 -10.71 4.65 10.51
N GLN A 193 -10.06 5.06 11.60
CA GLN A 193 -10.69 5.45 12.85
C GLN A 193 -10.10 6.75 13.37
N GLY A 194 -10.91 7.45 14.17
CA GLY A 194 -10.58 8.77 14.70
C GLY A 194 -10.91 9.91 13.74
N GLU A 195 -10.78 11.12 14.26
CA GLU A 195 -11.10 12.35 13.55
C GLU A 195 -9.82 13.14 13.23
N ALA A 196 -9.81 13.75 12.05
CA ALA A 196 -8.68 14.52 11.56
C ALA A 196 -8.35 15.68 12.52
N ASN A 197 -7.08 15.75 12.94
CA ASN A 197 -6.52 16.79 13.80
C ASN A 197 -7.12 16.90 15.22
N THR A 198 -7.94 15.94 15.65
CA THR A 198 -8.48 15.89 17.02
C THR A 198 -7.55 15.10 17.96
N GLY A 199 -7.04 13.95 17.49
CA GLY A 199 -6.38 12.98 18.35
C GLY A 199 -7.38 12.14 19.16
N LEU A 200 -6.91 11.12 19.85
CA LEU A 200 -7.72 10.22 20.66
C LEU A 200 -7.04 10.02 22.02
N PRO A 201 -7.83 9.97 23.12
CA PRO A 201 -7.32 9.60 24.42
C PRO A 201 -6.81 8.15 24.41
N GLU A 202 -6.26 7.72 25.54
CA GLU A 202 -5.91 6.32 25.73
C GLU A 202 -7.14 5.43 25.49
N THR A 203 -7.11 4.68 24.40
CA THR A 203 -8.24 3.89 23.89
C THR A 203 -7.82 2.44 23.81
N ARG A 204 -8.66 1.51 24.31
CA ARG A 204 -8.39 0.10 24.20
C ARG A 204 -8.43 -0.34 22.73
N LEU A 205 -7.41 -1.07 22.29
CA LEU A 205 -7.35 -1.76 21.02
C LEU A 205 -7.15 -3.26 21.26
N ALA A 206 -8.15 -4.05 20.88
CA ALA A 206 -8.03 -5.50 20.83
C ALA A 206 -8.22 -5.98 19.38
N ILE A 207 -7.38 -6.92 18.95
CA ILE A 207 -7.46 -7.52 17.62
C ILE A 207 -7.48 -9.03 17.79
N GLU A 208 -8.45 -9.65 17.14
CA GLU A 208 -8.63 -11.09 17.05
C GLU A 208 -8.68 -11.52 15.59
N VAL A 209 -8.28 -12.77 15.33
CA VAL A 209 -8.35 -13.36 14.00
C VAL A 209 -8.95 -14.75 14.11
N ALA A 210 -9.85 -15.06 13.18
CA ALA A 210 -10.38 -16.42 13.05
C ALA A 210 -9.30 -17.33 12.43
N ASP A 211 -9.05 -18.48 13.05
CA ASP A 211 -8.25 -19.53 12.42
C ASP A 211 -9.07 -20.26 11.33
N ALA A 212 -8.44 -21.20 10.63
CA ALA A 212 -9.07 -21.95 9.54
C ALA A 212 -10.30 -22.76 9.99
N ASN A 213 -10.46 -23.01 11.29
CA ASN A 213 -11.59 -23.73 11.88
C ASN A 213 -12.67 -22.78 12.42
N GLY A 214 -12.54 -21.47 12.20
CA GLY A 214 -13.47 -20.45 12.69
C GLY A 214 -13.27 -20.06 14.15
N ASN A 215 -12.26 -20.59 14.85
CA ASN A 215 -12.00 -20.20 16.23
C ASN A 215 -11.31 -18.84 16.25
N SER A 216 -11.90 -17.88 16.96
CA SER A 216 -11.29 -16.57 17.15
C SER A 216 -10.14 -16.65 18.16
N ARG A 217 -8.98 -16.10 17.79
CA ARG A 217 -7.84 -15.92 18.69
C ARG A 217 -7.47 -14.46 18.79
N LYS A 218 -7.42 -13.95 20.02
CA LYS A 218 -6.89 -12.61 20.31
C LYS A 218 -5.37 -12.58 20.09
N ILE A 219 -4.92 -11.72 19.18
CA ILE A 219 -3.52 -11.58 18.78
C ILE A 219 -2.88 -10.27 19.27
N TYR A 220 -3.70 -9.33 19.72
CA TYR A 220 -3.28 -8.06 20.31
C TYR A 220 -4.35 -7.57 21.28
N ASP A 221 -3.93 -7.03 22.42
CA ASP A 221 -4.80 -6.38 23.41
C ASP A 221 -3.93 -5.39 24.19
N SER A 222 -4.11 -4.09 23.94
CA SER A 222 -3.38 -3.02 24.61
C SER A 222 -4.15 -1.71 24.46
N ALA A 223 -3.81 -0.72 25.26
CA ALA A 223 -4.23 0.65 24.99
C ALA A 223 -3.35 1.29 23.89
N ILE A 224 -3.92 2.24 23.16
CA ILE A 224 -3.24 3.08 22.19
C ILE A 224 -3.61 4.55 22.41
N VAL A 225 -2.65 5.44 22.23
CA VAL A 225 -2.83 6.89 22.30
C VAL A 225 -2.56 7.48 20.92
N GLN A 226 -3.42 8.37 20.45
CA GLN A 226 -3.27 9.02 19.16
C GLN A 226 -3.18 10.54 19.34
N ARG A 227 -2.04 11.16 19.00
CA ARG A 227 -1.94 12.62 19.05
C ARG A 227 -2.52 13.25 17.78
N ARG A 228 -3.00 14.49 17.88
CA ARG A 228 -3.56 15.27 16.76
C ARG A 228 -2.64 15.41 15.55
N ASN A 229 -1.33 15.48 15.79
CA ASN A 229 -0.32 15.65 14.75
C ASN A 229 0.37 14.33 14.36
N GLN A 230 -0.10 13.21 14.89
CA GLN A 230 0.41 11.90 14.57
C GLN A 230 -0.63 11.14 13.76
N ARG A 231 -0.19 10.12 13.03
CA ARG A 231 -1.07 9.13 12.41
C ARG A 231 -0.49 7.75 12.65
N THR A 232 -1.35 6.76 12.86
CA THR A 232 -0.90 5.40 13.19
C THR A 232 -1.40 4.38 12.17
N SER A 233 -0.49 3.60 11.60
CA SER A 233 -0.83 2.42 10.79
C SER A 233 -0.79 1.17 11.66
N VAL A 234 -1.90 0.45 11.72
CA VAL A 234 -2.05 -0.85 12.36
C VAL A 234 -2.18 -1.90 11.26
N ILE A 235 -1.10 -2.63 11.00
CA ILE A 235 -1.04 -3.63 9.93
C ILE A 235 -1.17 -5.02 10.54
N ILE A 236 -2.22 -5.75 10.13
CA ILE A 236 -2.44 -7.14 10.48
C ILE A 236 -1.89 -8.01 9.35
N PHE A 237 -0.92 -8.86 9.65
CA PHE A 237 -0.21 -9.67 8.67
C PHE A 237 -0.06 -11.11 9.13
N ARG A 238 0.09 -12.04 8.17
CA ARG A 238 0.28 -13.47 8.47
C ARG A 238 1.52 -13.67 9.34
N ALA A 239 1.41 -14.49 10.38
CA ALA A 239 2.56 -14.98 11.11
C ALA A 239 3.25 -16.07 10.26
N ASP A 240 4.37 -15.73 9.63
CA ASP A 240 5.09 -16.56 8.67
C ASP A 240 6.50 -16.95 9.16
N GLY A 241 6.74 -16.81 10.47
CA GLY A 241 7.96 -17.30 11.12
C GLY A 241 8.02 -18.83 11.18
N ALA A 242 9.15 -19.37 11.64
CA ALA A 242 9.38 -20.82 11.70
C ALA A 242 8.39 -21.57 12.63
N ARG A 243 7.95 -20.92 13.72
CA ARG A 243 7.04 -21.49 14.73
C ARG A 243 6.09 -20.41 15.26
N PRO A 244 5.09 -19.98 14.47
CA PRO A 244 4.20 -18.91 14.87
C PRO A 244 3.22 -19.41 15.95
N ARG A 245 3.09 -18.68 17.05
CA ARG A 245 2.12 -18.99 18.12
C ARG A 245 0.68 -18.66 17.74
N ASN A 246 0.51 -17.64 16.90
CA ASN A 246 -0.76 -17.12 16.40
C ASN A 246 -0.76 -17.18 14.87
N PRO A 247 -1.92 -17.27 14.20
CA PRO A 247 -1.98 -17.29 12.73
C PRO A 247 -1.60 -15.94 12.09
N ALA A 248 -1.78 -14.85 12.82
CA ALA A 248 -1.41 -13.49 12.40
C ALA A 248 -0.70 -12.72 13.52
N LYS A 249 -0.06 -11.61 13.13
CA LYS A 249 0.59 -10.64 14.01
C LYS A 249 0.16 -9.23 13.63
N VAL A 250 0.38 -8.31 14.56
CA VAL A 250 0.08 -6.89 14.39
C VAL A 250 1.38 -6.10 14.40
N HIS A 251 1.55 -5.20 13.44
CA HIS A 251 2.58 -4.19 13.43
C HIS A 251 1.92 -2.82 13.56
N ILE A 252 2.34 -2.05 14.56
CA ILE A 252 1.85 -0.69 14.81
C ILE A 252 3.01 0.26 14.52
N ALA A 253 2.76 1.23 13.66
CA ALA A 253 3.71 2.27 13.29
C ALA A 253 3.04 3.64 13.41
N THR A 254 3.54 4.45 14.34
CA THR A 254 3.08 5.83 14.56
C THR A 254 4.13 6.80 14.03
N GLU A 255 3.69 7.81 13.29
CA GLU A 255 4.56 8.85 12.75
C GLU A 255 3.90 10.23 12.84
N GLN A 256 4.68 11.28 12.63
CA GLN A 256 4.15 12.63 12.47
C GLN A 256 3.43 12.77 11.12
N ALA A 257 2.25 13.38 11.15
CA ALA A 257 1.48 13.74 9.97
C ALA A 257 2.08 15.01 9.35
N VAL A 258 3.12 14.83 8.52
CA VAL A 258 3.81 15.93 7.83
C VAL A 258 3.68 15.77 6.32
N VAL A 259 3.48 16.90 5.63
CA VAL A 259 3.53 16.93 4.16
C VAL A 259 4.95 16.58 3.73
N PRO A 260 5.15 15.59 2.85
CA PRO A 260 6.46 15.34 2.26
C PRO A 260 6.95 16.61 1.57
N LYS A 261 8.20 17.02 1.82
CA LYS A 261 8.80 18.12 1.05
C LYS A 261 8.75 17.74 -0.44
N PRO A 262 8.46 18.67 -1.36
CA PRO A 262 8.53 18.40 -2.79
C PRO A 262 9.92 17.86 -3.17
N PRO A 263 10.04 17.03 -4.21
CA PRO A 263 11.33 16.64 -4.71
C PRO A 263 12.11 17.89 -5.14
N ARG A 264 13.39 17.96 -4.75
CA ARG A 264 14.32 19.00 -5.21
C ARG A 264 14.90 18.60 -6.54
#